data_AF-A0A290ZBM7-F1
#
_entry.id   AF-A0A290ZBM7-F1
#
_cell.length_a   1.000
_cell.length_b   1.000
_cell.length_c   1.000
_cell.angle_alpha   90.00
_cell.angle_beta   90.00
_cell.angle_gamma   90.00
#
_symmetry.space_group_name_H-M   'P 1'
#
loop_
_entity.id
_entity.type
_entity.pdbx_description
1 polymer ?
#
loop_
_entity_poly.entity_id
_entity_poly.type
_entity_poly.pdbx_seq_one_letter_code
_entity_poly.pdbx_strand_id
1 'polypeptide(L)' 'MSTTTEAEIGHAKRRAALPTAPCSVVWSKGHAYVLEGFRARWVGVDDRGRPQALTGAELQRRGWSRTR' A
#
# COMPACT_ATOMS: atom_id res chain seq x y z
N MET A 1 -27.12 -17.77 8.40
CA MET A 1 -26.50 -17.90 9.74
C MET A 1 -25.49 -19.04 9.68
N SER A 2 -24.22 -18.74 9.39
CA SER A 2 -23.07 -19.63 9.65
C SER A 2 -21.81 -18.76 9.67
N THR A 3 -21.16 -18.74 10.82
CA THR A 3 -20.04 -17.90 11.24
C THR A 3 -18.68 -18.50 10.90
N THR A 4 -17.74 -17.60 10.62
CA THR A 4 -16.31 -17.65 10.98
C THR A 4 -15.43 -18.72 10.35
N THR A 5 -14.66 -18.27 9.34
CA THR A 5 -13.26 -18.67 9.18
C THR A 5 -12.43 -17.38 9.01
N GLU A 6 -12.41 -16.57 10.07
CA GLU A 6 -11.47 -15.46 10.29
C GLU A 6 -10.30 -15.98 11.13
N ALA A 7 -9.43 -16.77 10.53
CA ALA A 7 -8.09 -17.04 11.05
C ALA A 7 -7.44 -17.94 10.01
N GLU A 8 -6.58 -17.37 9.16
CA GLU A 8 -5.53 -18.03 8.35
C GLU A 8 -5.12 -17.14 7.16
N ILE A 9 -5.19 -15.81 7.26
CA ILE A 9 -4.28 -14.96 6.46
C ILE A 9 -2.92 -14.97 7.16
N GLY A 10 -2.33 -16.17 7.18
CA GLY A 10 -0.99 -16.43 7.66
C GLY A 10 -0.06 -15.43 7.02
N HIS A 11 0.65 -14.72 7.90
CA HIS A 11 1.46 -13.54 7.70
C HIS A 11 2.73 -13.79 6.87
N ALA A 12 2.63 -14.61 5.83
CA ALA A 12 3.58 -14.62 4.74
C ALA A 12 3.40 -13.31 3.96
N LYS A 13 3.85 -12.20 4.55
CA LYS A 13 4.44 -11.06 3.84
C LYS A 13 5.61 -11.60 3.02
N ARG A 14 5.33 -12.40 1.98
CA ARG A 14 6.09 -12.31 0.75
C ARG A 14 6.09 -10.82 0.48
N ARG A 15 7.28 -10.21 0.50
CA ARG A 15 7.45 -8.79 0.18
C ARG A 15 6.87 -8.62 -1.21
N ALA A 16 5.57 -8.36 -1.29
CA ALA A 16 4.90 -8.23 -2.56
C ALA A 16 5.65 -7.10 -3.26
N ALA A 17 6.10 -7.33 -4.48
CA ALA A 17 6.75 -6.25 -5.22
C ALA A 17 5.71 -5.15 -5.44
N LEU A 18 6.13 -3.90 -5.27
CA LEU A 18 5.22 -2.78 -5.53
C LEU A 18 4.77 -2.85 -7.00
N PRO A 19 3.49 -2.56 -7.28
CA PRO A 19 3.07 -2.39 -8.66
C PRO A 19 3.94 -1.33 -9.34
N THR A 20 4.45 -1.61 -10.53
CA THR A 20 5.22 -0.65 -11.33
C THR A 20 4.40 -0.07 -12.48
N ALA A 21 3.17 -0.55 -12.69
CA ALA A 21 2.26 -0.04 -13.71
C ALA A 21 1.83 1.40 -13.37
N PRO A 22 1.76 2.31 -14.35
CA PRO A 22 1.34 3.69 -14.11
C PRO A 22 -0.05 3.74 -13.48
N CYS A 23 -0.28 4.74 -12.62
CA CYS A 23 -1.56 4.94 -11.92
C CYS A 23 -1.98 3.78 -10.98
N SER A 24 -1.05 2.91 -10.59
CA SER A 24 -1.33 1.88 -9.59
C SER A 24 -1.65 2.51 -8.23
N VAL A 25 -2.55 1.88 -7.45
CA VAL A 25 -2.91 2.34 -6.10
C VAL A 25 -2.59 1.24 -5.09
N VAL A 26 -2.03 1.64 -3.95
CA VAL A 26 -1.81 0.78 -2.78
C VAL A 26 -2.22 1.51 -1.51
N TRP A 27 -2.44 0.75 -0.45
CA TRP A 27 -2.84 1.26 0.85
C TRP A 27 -1.72 1.08 1.87
N SER A 28 -1.42 2.12 2.64
CA SER A 28 -0.47 2.04 3.74
C SER A 28 -1.00 2.85 4.92
N LYS A 29 -1.02 2.25 6.11
CA LYS A 29 -1.53 2.86 7.36
C LYS A 29 -2.94 3.45 7.24
N GLY A 30 -3.81 2.86 6.40
CA GLY A 30 -5.18 3.35 6.19
C GLY A 30 -5.31 4.44 5.12
N HIS A 31 -4.21 4.86 4.48
CA HIS A 31 -4.21 5.89 3.43
C HIS A 31 -3.88 5.30 2.07
N ALA A 32 -4.50 5.85 1.03
CA ALA A 32 -4.22 5.48 -0.35
C ALA A 32 -2.97 6.22 -0.86
N TYR A 33 -2.14 5.49 -1.59
CA TYR A 33 -0.95 5.98 -2.29
C TYR A 33 -1.04 5.58 -3.76
N VAL A 34 -0.87 6.54 -4.66
CA VAL A 34 -0.93 6.36 -6.11
C VAL A 34 0.47 6.47 -6.71
N LEU A 35 0.81 5.58 -7.63
CA LEU A 35 2.06 5.62 -8.38
C LEU A 35 1.99 6.68 -9.49
N GLU A 36 2.77 7.73 -9.33
CA GLU A 36 3.04 8.72 -10.36
C GLU A 36 3.94 8.08 -11.44
N GLY A 37 3.33 7.68 -12.55
CA GLY A 37 3.93 6.79 -13.56
C GLY A 37 5.23 7.27 -14.19
N PHE A 38 5.50 8.59 -14.20
CA PHE A 38 6.73 9.15 -14.76
C PHE A 38 7.89 9.25 -13.76
N ARG A 39 7.61 9.19 -12.46
CA ARG A 39 8.59 9.52 -11.40
C ARG A 39 8.83 8.39 -10.41
N ALA A 40 8.25 7.22 -10.64
CA ALA A 40 8.30 6.06 -9.73
C ALA A 40 8.03 6.45 -8.26
N ARG A 41 7.15 7.45 -8.06
CA ARG A 41 6.86 8.08 -6.77
C ARG A 41 5.44 7.78 -6.35
N TRP A 42 5.25 7.40 -5.10
CA TRP A 42 3.97 7.11 -4.50
C TRP A 42 3.43 8.33 -3.78
N VAL A 43 2.38 8.93 -4.31
CA VAL A 43 1.77 10.16 -3.78
C VAL A 43 0.50 9.78 -3.02
N GLY A 44 0.38 10.26 -1.79
CA GLY A 44 -0.76 10.01 -0.91
C GLY A 44 -0.83 11.05 0.20
N VAL A 45 -1.50 10.70 1.28
CA VAL A 45 -1.63 11.55 2.48
C VAL A 45 -1.08 10.84 3.71
N ASP A 46 -0.57 11.63 4.66
CA ASP A 46 -0.23 11.14 6.00
C ASP A 46 -1.46 11.13 6.93
N ASP A 47 -1.27 10.60 8.14
CA ASP A 47 -2.33 10.55 9.18
C ASP A 47 -2.85 11.94 9.59
N ARG A 48 -2.17 13.02 9.21
CA ARG A 48 -2.56 14.41 9.48
C ARG A 48 -3.24 15.05 8.26
N GLY A 49 -3.50 14.28 7.21
CA GLY A 49 -4.09 14.76 5.96
C GLY A 49 -3.14 15.60 5.11
N ARG A 50 -1.83 15.60 5.41
CA ARG A 50 -0.86 16.36 4.61
C ARG A 50 -0.42 15.55 3.40
N PRO A 51 -0.24 16.19 2.22
CA PRO A 51 0.29 15.52 1.06
C PRO A 51 1.70 14.99 1.35
N GLN A 52 1.91 13.71 1.11
CA GLN A 52 3.18 13.02 1.29
C GLN A 52 3.49 12.22 0.03
N ALA A 53 4.75 12.23 -0.37
CA ALA A 53 5.16 11.48 -1.54
C ALA A 53 6.43 10.67 -1.24
N LEU A 54 6.27 9.34 -1.31
CA LEU A 54 7.20 8.32 -0.89
C LEU A 54 7.85 7.64 -2.11
N THR A 55 9.06 7.15 -1.92
CA THR A 55 9.71 6.20 -2.83
C THR A 55 9.14 4.80 -2.63
N GLY A 56 9.33 3.91 -3.62
CA GLY A 56 8.95 2.51 -3.47
C GLY A 56 9.65 1.81 -2.30
N ALA A 57 10.91 2.17 -2.02
CA ALA A 57 11.65 1.63 -0.89
C ALA A 57 11.09 2.07 0.48
N GLU A 58 10.64 3.31 0.61
CA GLU A 58 9.96 3.79 1.82
C GLU A 58 8.62 3.12 2.04
N LEU A 59 7.84 2.95 0.98
CA LEU A 59 6.53 2.32 1.06
C LEU A 59 6.64 0.81 1.38
N GLN A 60 7.64 0.12 0.83
CA GLN A 60 8.00 -1.25 1.22
C GLN A 60 8.34 -1.36 2.70
N ARG A 61 9.16 -0.45 3.23
CA ARG A 61 9.54 -0.44 4.65
C ARG A 61 8.35 -0.17 5.57
N ARG A 62 7.44 0.71 5.17
CA ARG A 62 6.20 1.00 5.93
C ARG A 62 5.20 -0.15 5.91
N GLY A 63 5.29 -1.01 4.90
CA GLY A 63 4.27 -2.01 4.60
C GLY A 63 3.09 -1.39 3.89
N TRP A 64 2.57 -2.13 2.91
CA TRP A 64 1.45 -1.71 2.10
C TRP A 64 0.61 -2.92 1.70
N SER A 65 -0.62 -2.66 1.30
CA SER A 65 -1.59 -3.66 0.81
C SER A 65 -2.16 -3.22 -0.52
N ARG A 66 -2.49 -4.19 -1.38
CA ARG A 66 -3.17 -3.95 -2.66
C ARG A 66 -4.67 -3.65 -2.47
N THR A 67 -5.19 -4.00 -1.31
CA THR A 67 -6.57 -3.80 -0.86
C THR A 67 -6.57 -2.94 0.41
N ARG A 68 -7.70 -2.29 0.71
CA ARG A 68 -7.88 -1.47 1.91
C ARG A 68 -8.08 -2.31 3.15
#